data_AF-M3YC52-F1
#
_entry.id   AF-M3YC52-F1
#
_cell.length_a   1.000
_cell.length_b   1.000
_cell.length_c   1.000
_cell.angle_alpha   90.00
_cell.angle_beta   90.00
_cell.angle_gamma   90.00
#
_symmetry.space_group_name_H-M   'P 1'
#
loop_
_entity.id
_entity.type
_entity.pdbx_description
1 polymer ?
#
loop_
_entity_poly.entity_id
_entity_poly.type
_entity_poly.pdbx_seq_one_letter_code
_entity_poly.pdbx_strand_id
1 'polypeptide(L)' 'MAAPVDLELKKAFTELQAKVIDTQQKVKLADIQIEQLNRTKKHAHLTDTEIMTLVDETNMYEGVGRIRGKRSKNE' A
#
# COMPACT_ATOMS: atom_id res chain seq x y z
N MET A 1 -39.46 35.13 7.50
CA MET A 1 -38.98 33.96 8.26
C MET A 1 -38.48 32.94 7.25
N ALA A 2 -37.17 32.69 7.16
CA ALA A 2 -36.63 31.70 6.25
C ALA A 2 -37.10 30.30 6.69
N ALA A 3 -37.72 29.57 5.78
CA ALA A 3 -38.37 28.30 6.08
C ALA A 3 -37.34 27.27 6.60
N PRO A 4 -37.69 26.43 7.60
CA PRO A 4 -36.79 25.46 8.24
C PRO A 4 -36.13 24.49 7.24
N VAL A 5 -36.75 24.27 6.09
CA VAL A 5 -36.26 23.41 5.01
C VAL A 5 -34.94 23.90 4.38
N ASP A 6 -34.70 25.21 4.32
CA ASP A 6 -33.47 25.78 3.73
C ASP A 6 -32.23 25.48 4.59
N LEU A 7 -32.42 25.47 5.92
CA LEU A 7 -31.35 25.18 6.89
C LEU A 7 -30.96 23.69 6.88
N GLU A 8 -31.93 22.78 6.78
CA GLU A 8 -31.66 21.34 6.66
C GLU A 8 -30.96 21.01 5.34
N LEU A 9 -31.37 21.66 4.25
CA LEU A 9 -30.72 21.50 2.94
C LEU A 9 -29.26 21.97 2.99
N LYS A 10 -28.97 23.14 3.58
CA LYS A 10 -27.60 23.63 3.77
C LYS A 10 -26.74 22.71 4.63
N LYS A 11 -27.30 22.11 5.68
CA LYS A 11 -26.60 21.12 6.50
C LYS A 11 -26.28 19.86 5.70
N ALA A 12 -27.26 19.31 4.97
CA ALA A 12 -27.06 18.14 4.11
C ALA A 12 -26.00 18.38 3.03
N PHE A 13 -25.96 19.57 2.42
CA PHE A 13 -24.92 19.94 1.46
C PHE A 13 -23.53 20.01 2.09
N THR A 14 -23.42 20.57 3.29
CA THR A 14 -22.14 20.63 4.02
C THR A 14 -21.64 19.23 4.38
N GLU A 15 -22.53 18.36 4.86
CA GLU A 15 -22.19 16.96 5.16
C GLU A 15 -21.80 16.18 3.91
N LEU A 16 -22.49 16.41 2.78
CA LEU A 16 -22.15 15.79 1.51
C LEU A 16 -20.77 16.23 1.02
N GLN A 17 -20.46 17.53 1.10
CA GLN A 17 -19.13 18.04 0.75
C GLN A 17 -18.05 17.42 1.63
N ALA A 18 -18.27 17.33 2.94
CA ALA A 18 -17.33 16.66 3.86
C ALA A 18 -17.10 15.19 3.49
N LYS A 19 -18.17 14.45 3.16
CA LYS A 19 -18.07 13.04 2.71
C LYS A 19 -17.32 12.90 1.39
N VAL A 20 -17.53 13.80 0.44
CA VAL A 20 -16.79 13.79 -0.84
C VAL A 20 -15.31 14.01 -0.61
N ILE A 21 -14.93 14.98 0.23
CA ILE A 21 -13.53 15.27 0.55
C ILE A 21 -12.87 14.07 1.24
N ASP A 22 -13.51 13.49 2.26
CA ASP A 22 -13.00 12.31 2.97
C ASP A 22 -12.81 11.11 2.03
N THR A 23 -13.78 10.88 1.15
CA THR A 23 -13.69 9.80 0.16
C THR A 23 -12.53 10.03 -0.82
N GLN A 24 -12.36 11.25 -1.33
CA GLN A 24 -11.25 11.58 -2.22
C GLN A 24 -9.88 11.42 -1.54
N GLN A 25 -9.76 11.76 -0.26
CA GLN A 25 -8.54 11.55 0.49
C GLN A 25 -8.22 10.05 0.65
N LYS A 26 -9.24 9.24 0.99
CA LYS A 26 -9.09 7.79 1.11
C LYS A 26 -8.69 7.12 -0.20
N VAL A 27 -9.26 7.56 -1.33
CA VAL A 27 -8.89 7.06 -2.67
C VAL A 27 -7.41 7.35 -2.94
N LYS A 28 -6.93 8.57 -2.70
CA LYS A 28 -5.51 8.92 -2.89
C LYS A 28 -4.58 8.06 -2.02
N LEU A 29 -4.96 7.79 -0.78
CA LEU A 29 -4.18 6.92 0.10
C LEU A 29 -4.14 5.48 -0.42
N ALA A 30 -5.26 4.97 -0.93
CA ALA A 30 -5.32 3.64 -1.54
C ALA A 30 -4.42 3.57 -2.78
N ASP A 31 -4.42 4.60 -3.64
CA ASP A 31 -3.55 4.65 -4.83
C ASP A 31 -2.07 4.57 -4.45
N ILE A 32 -1.64 5.32 -3.42
CA ILE A 32 -0.27 5.29 -2.91
C ILE A 32 0.09 3.88 -2.39
N GLN A 33 -0.81 3.24 -1.64
CA GLN A 33 -0.59 1.88 -1.15
C GLN A 33 -0.47 0.88 -2.29
N ILE A 34 -1.28 1.01 -3.35
CA ILE A 34 -1.21 0.17 -4.53
C ILE A 34 0.15 0.33 -5.23
N GLU A 35 0.63 1.56 -5.42
CA GLU A 35 1.95 1.80 -6.01
C GLU A 35 3.07 1.18 -5.16
N GLN A 36 3.00 1.33 -3.84
CA GLN A 36 3.98 0.75 -2.92
C GLN A 36 3.99 -0.78 -3.01
N LEU A 37 2.83 -1.43 -2.95
CA LEU A 37 2.70 -2.88 -3.06
C LEU A 37 3.20 -3.39 -4.42
N ASN A 38 2.91 -2.67 -5.51
CA ASN A 38 3.41 -3.01 -6.84
C ASN A 38 4.94 -2.95 -6.91
N ARG A 39 5.57 -1.94 -6.30
CA ARG A 39 7.04 -1.85 -6.21
C ARG A 39 7.62 -2.99 -5.38
N THR A 40 7.06 -3.26 -4.20
CA THR A 40 7.52 -4.36 -3.34
C THR A 40 7.38 -5.71 -4.04
N LYS A 41 6.26 -5.96 -4.74
CA LYS A 41 6.06 -7.19 -5.51
C LYS A 41 7.10 -7.36 -6.61
N LYS A 42 7.36 -6.30 -7.39
CA LYS A 42 8.40 -6.33 -8.44
C LYS A 42 9.77 -6.58 -7.85
N HIS A 43 10.11 -5.89 -6.76
CA HIS A 43 11.39 -6.07 -6.08
C HIS A 43 11.54 -7.50 -5.55
N ALA A 44 10.54 -8.03 -4.84
CA ALA A 44 10.56 -9.40 -4.33
C ALA A 44 10.71 -10.41 -5.46
N HIS A 45 9.99 -10.24 -6.57
CA HIS A 45 10.08 -11.15 -7.70
C HIS A 45 11.43 -11.09 -8.41
N LEU A 46 12.02 -9.90 -8.55
CA LEU A 46 13.36 -9.74 -9.10
C LEU A 46 14.42 -10.39 -8.20
N THR A 47 14.36 -10.14 -6.89
CA THR A 47 15.28 -10.75 -5.92
C THR A 47 15.16 -12.28 -5.92
N ASP A 48 13.95 -12.81 -5.95
CA ASP A 48 13.70 -14.26 -6.02
C ASP A 48 14.25 -14.85 -7.33
N THR A 49 14.05 -14.17 -8.46
CA THR A 49 14.59 -14.60 -9.75
C THR A 49 16.11 -14.59 -9.77
N GLU A 50 16.74 -13.53 -9.27
CA GLU A 50 18.22 -13.42 -9.16
C GLU A 50 18.81 -14.47 -8.21
N ILE A 51 18.08 -14.81 -7.15
CA ILE A 51 18.44 -15.90 -6.25
C ILE A 51 18.35 -17.25 -6.97
N MET A 52 17.27 -17.48 -7.74
CA MET A 52 17.07 -18.73 -8.48
C MET A 52 18.15 -18.98 -9.54
N THR A 53 18.69 -17.93 -10.18
CA THR A 53 19.74 -18.07 -11.21
C THR A 53 21.14 -18.41 -10.66
N LEU A 54 21.37 -18.27 -9.34
CA LEU A 54 22.62 -18.66 -8.71
C LEU A 54 22.69 -20.18 -8.49
N VAL A 55 23.87 -20.79 -8.54
CA VAL A 55 24.06 -22.24 -8.32
C VAL A 55 23.60 -22.66 -6.92
N ASP A 56 23.00 -23.84 -6.78
CA ASP A 56 22.32 -24.30 -5.55
C ASP A 56 23.22 -24.46 -4.31
N GLU A 57 24.55 -24.54 -4.49
CA GLU A 57 25.53 -24.60 -3.40
C GLU A 57 25.92 -23.23 -2.82
N THR A 58 25.31 -22.14 -3.28
CA THR A 58 25.66 -20.80 -2.82
C THR A 58 24.96 -20.47 -1.50
N ASN A 59 25.73 -20.26 -0.42
CA ASN A 59 25.21 -19.83 0.88
C ASN A 59 24.39 -18.53 0.74
N MET A 60 23.07 -18.59 0.95
CA MET A 60 22.20 -17.42 0.90
C MET A 60 22.11 -16.76 2.27
N TYR A 61 22.33 -15.45 2.32
CA TYR A 61 22.11 -14.65 3.52
C TYR A 61 20.90 -13.76 3.29
N GLU A 62 19.79 -14.08 3.94
CA GLU A 62 18.61 -13.24 3.90
C GLU A 62 18.75 -12.14 4.95
N GLY A 63 18.78 -10.89 4.48
CA GLY A 63 18.86 -9.72 5.35
C GLY A 63 17.48 -9.33 5.86
N VAL A 64 17.05 -9.88 7.00
CA VAL A 64 15.89 -9.34 7.72
C VAL A 64 16.39 -8.18 8.59
N GLY A 65 16.57 -7.00 7.97
CA GLY A 65 17.11 -5.82 8.63
C GLY A 65 18.62 -5.91 8.90
N ARG A 66 19.06 -5.73 10.15
CA ARG A 66 20.51 -5.76 10.53
C ARG A 66 21.03 -7.15 10.89
N ILE A 67 20.16 -8.15 10.95
CA ILE A 67 20.51 -9.52 11.29
C ILE A 67 20.63 -10.32 10.00
N ARG A 68 21.79 -10.93 9.76
CA ARG A 68 22.02 -11.84 8.63
C ARG A 68 21.77 -13.27 9.11
N GLY A 69 20.64 -13.85 8.74
CA GLY A 69 20.38 -15.27 8.92
C GLY A 69 20.91 -16.06 7.73
N LYS A 70 21.57 -17.21 7.98
CA LYS A 70 21.92 -18.15 6.91
C LYS A 70 20.68 -18.95 6.53
N ARG A 71 20.31 -18.97 5.25
CA ARG A 71 19.34 -19.91 4.68
C ARG A 71 20.00 -20.74 3.58
N SER A 72 19.67 -22.02 3.54
CA SER A 72 19.96 -22.88 2.39
C SER A 72 18.88 -22.65 1.33
N LYS A 73 19.23 -22.66 0.05
CA LYS A 73 18.34 -22.32 -1.08
C LYS A 73 17.12 -23.25 -1.22
N ASN A 74 17.07 -24.35 -0.46
CA ASN A 74 16.04 -25.39 -0.53
C ASN A 74 15.04 -25.40 0.66
N GLU A 75 15.03 -24.40 1.56
CA GLU A 75 14.15 -24.36 2.74
C GLU A 75 13.34 -23.06 2.92
#